data_AF-A0A519QLY4-F1
#
_entry.id   AF-A0A519QLY4-F1
#
_cell.length_a   1.000
_cell.length_b   1.000
_cell.length_c   1.000
_cell.angle_alpha   90.00
_cell.angle_beta   90.00
_cell.angle_gamma   90.00
#
_symmetry.space_group_name_H-M   'P 1'
#
loop_
_entity.id
_entity.type
_entity.pdbx_description
1 polymer ?
#
loop_
_entity_poly.entity_id
_entity_poly.type
_entity_poly.pdbx_seq_one_letter_code
_entity_poly.pdbx_strand_id
1 'polypeptide(L)' 'IGGAEIYKSTLDVANRIYLTTVHKDFEADAYFPALNTAQWKVLKSEKHEADEKNAIAYTFSLLERN' A
#
# COMPACT_ATOMS: atom_id res chain seq x y z
N ILE A 1 -11.92 1.68 0.31
CA ILE A 1 -12.37 0.83 1.44
C ILE A 1 -11.31 0.96 2.54
N GLY A 2 -11.53 1.90 3.47
CA GLY A 2 -10.57 2.53 4.42
C GLY A 2 -11.25 3.78 5.03
N GLY A 3 -10.67 4.56 5.96
CA GLY A 3 -9.28 5.03 6.01
C GLY A 3 -8.40 4.57 7.19
N ALA A 4 -7.48 5.43 7.64
CA ALA A 4 -6.33 5.06 8.47
C ALA A 4 -6.66 4.29 9.76
N GLU A 5 -7.71 4.67 10.47
CA GLU A 5 -8.12 4.01 11.73
C GLU A 5 -8.65 2.58 11.53
N ILE A 6 -9.37 2.35 10.42
CA ILE A 6 -9.87 1.01 10.07
C ILE A 6 -8.69 0.12 9.69
N TYR A 7 -7.73 0.63 8.92
CA TYR A 7 -6.52 -0.13 8.59
C TYR A 7 -5.74 -0.47 9.85
N LYS A 8 -5.55 0.47 10.77
CA LYS A 8 -4.83 0.23 12.02
C LYS A 8 -5.50 -0.86 12.88
N SER A 9 -6.83 -0.85 12.94
CA SER A 9 -7.59 -1.82 13.75
C SER A 9 -7.70 -3.21 13.12
N THR A 10 -7.62 -3.29 11.79
CA THR A 10 -7.78 -4.56 11.05
C THR A 10 -6.46 -5.17 10.57
N LEU A 11 -5.34 -4.45 10.66
CA LEU A 11 -4.03 -4.91 10.19
C LEU A 11 -3.59 -6.23 10.86
N ASP A 12 -3.90 -6.39 12.15
CA ASP A 12 -3.50 -7.59 12.91
C ASP A 12 -4.31 -8.85 12.56
N VAL A 13 -5.48 -8.68 11.95
CA VAL A 13 -6.35 -9.78 11.50
C VAL A 13 -6.38 -9.91 9.98
N ALA A 14 -5.69 -9.03 9.25
CA ALA A 14 -5.62 -9.07 7.81
C ALA A 14 -4.67 -10.20 7.36
N ASN A 15 -5.09 -10.97 6.35
CA ASN A 15 -4.23 -11.98 5.71
C ASN A 15 -3.49 -11.43 4.50
N ARG A 16 -4.08 -10.46 3.79
CA ARG A 16 -3.54 -9.89 2.55
C ARG A 16 -3.73 -8.39 2.49
N ILE A 17 -2.77 -7.71 1.87
CA ILE A 17 -2.83 -6.28 1.59
C ILE A 17 -2.65 -6.06 0.10
N TYR A 18 -3.59 -5.36 -0.50
CA TYR A 18 -3.47 -4.83 -1.85
C TYR A 18 -3.05 -3.38 -1.73
N LEU A 19 -1.75 -3.12 -1.88
CA LEU A 19 -1.15 -1.81 -1.69
C LEU A 19 -0.92 -1.16 -3.06
N THR A 20 -1.33 0.10 -3.20
CA THR A 20 -0.93 0.94 -4.34
C THR A 20 -0.03 2.05 -3.82
N THR A 21 1.25 2.01 -4.17
CA THR A 21 2.21 3.05 -3.79
C THR A 21 2.29 4.05 -4.93
N VAL A 22 1.85 5.28 -4.69
CA VAL A 22 1.98 6.38 -5.65
C VAL A 22 3.32 7.07 -5.38
N HIS A 23 4.20 7.15 -6.38
CA HIS A 23 5.56 7.69 -6.24
C HIS A 23 5.57 9.21 -6.36
N LYS A 24 4.86 9.89 -5.45
CA LYS A 24 4.84 11.34 -5.34
C LYS A 24 4.59 11.74 -3.88
N ASP A 25 5.27 12.79 -3.44
CA ASP A 25 5.03 13.39 -2.14
C ASP A 25 3.77 14.25 -2.15
N PHE A 26 2.93 14.08 -1.12
CA PHE A 26 1.73 14.86 -0.90
C PHE A 26 1.72 15.36 0.54
N GLU A 27 1.21 16.58 0.75
CA GLU A 27 0.82 17.00 2.10
C GLU A 27 -0.41 16.16 2.51
N ALA A 28 -0.26 15.41 3.60
CA ALA A 28 -1.28 14.50 4.09
C ALA A 28 -1.39 14.62 5.62
N ASP A 29 -2.62 14.59 6.10
CA ASP A 29 -3.01 14.62 7.51
C ASP A 29 -3.26 13.22 8.09
N ALA A 30 -3.25 12.19 7.23
CA ALA A 30 -3.42 10.79 7.61
C ALA A 30 -2.44 9.88 6.86
N TYR A 31 -1.91 8.89 7.59
CA TYR A 31 -0.91 7.94 7.06
C TYR A 31 -1.39 6.49 7.21
N PHE A 32 -0.97 5.66 6.26
CA PHE A 32 -1.14 4.22 6.38
C PHE A 32 -0.25 3.69 7.52
N PRO A 33 -0.72 2.74 8.35
CA PRO A 33 0.08 2.20 9.45
C PRO A 33 1.38 1.55 8.94
N ALA A 34 2.44 1.61 9.76
CA ALA A 34 3.73 1.03 9.40
C ALA A 34 3.60 -0.50 9.22
N LEU A 35 4.04 -1.00 8.07
CA LEU A 35 4.08 -2.43 7.77
C LEU A 35 5.40 -3.02 8.25
N ASN A 36 5.33 -3.97 9.17
CA ASN A 36 6.50 -4.71 9.62
C ASN A 36 6.89 -5.76 8.56
N THR A 37 8.08 -5.63 7.98
CA THR A 37 8.61 -6.54 6.94
C THR A 37 8.83 -7.97 7.44
N ALA A 38 8.91 -8.20 8.75
CA ALA A 38 8.92 -9.55 9.32
C ALA A 38 7.54 -10.22 9.26
N GLN A 39 6.45 -9.44 9.27
CA GLN A 39 5.08 -9.95 9.23
C GLN A 39 4.52 -10.03 7.81
N TRP A 40 5.00 -9.21 6.88
CA TRP A 40 4.42 -9.08 5.54
C TRP A 40 5.42 -9.43 4.46
N LYS A 41 5.02 -10.36 3.58
CA LYS A 41 5.79 -10.77 2.41
C LYS A 41 5.14 -10.26 1.14
N VAL A 42 5.93 -9.63 0.26
CA VAL A 42 5.45 -9.24 -1.07
C VAL A 42 5.34 -10.48 -1.95
N LEU A 43 4.13 -10.81 -2.37
CA LEU A 43 3.84 -11.90 -3.29
C LEU A 43 3.89 -11.46 -4.75
N LYS A 44 3.39 -10.25 -5.04
CA LYS A 44 3.41 -9.67 -6.39
C LYS A 44 3.72 -8.18 -6.29
N SER A 45 4.43 -7.68 -7.29
CA SER A 45 4.67 -6.25 -7.46
C SER A 45 4.64 -5.92 -8.95
N GLU A 46 3.85 -4.94 -9.34
CA GLU A 46 3.72 -4.47 -10.71
C GLU A 46 3.92 -2.96 -10.73
N LYS A 47 5.00 -2.53 -11.38
CA LYS A 47 5.36 -1.12 -11.49
C LYS A 47 4.72 -0.53 -12.75
N HIS A 48 4.10 0.63 -12.59
CA HIS A 48 3.54 1.43 -13.67
C HIS A 48 4.27 2.77 -13.68
N GLU A 49 4.97 3.05 -14.78
CA GLU A 49 5.60 4.35 -15.02
C GLU A 49 4.54 5.40 -15.32
N ALA A 50 4.87 6.68 -15.13
CA ALA A 50 3.96 7.75 -15.52
C ALA A 50 3.78 7.78 -17.04
N ASP A 51 2.53 7.94 -17.48
CA ASP A 51 2.13 7.97 -18.89
C ASP A 51 1.10 9.08 -19.16
N GLU A 52 0.68 9.26 -20.40
CA GLU A 52 -0.28 10.31 -20.78
C GLU A 52 -1.63 10.20 -20.05
N LYS A 53 -2.03 8.98 -19.63
CA LYS A 53 -3.25 8.76 -18.84
C LYS A 53 -3.03 8.86 -17.34
N ASN A 54 -1.80 8.61 -16.84
CA ASN A 54 -1.45 8.69 -15.43
C ASN A 54 -0.15 9.48 -15.24
N ALA A 55 -0.29 10.75 -14.88
CA ALA A 55 0.86 11.65 -14.73
C ALA A 55 1.83 11.30 -13.57
N ILE A 56 1.54 10.26 -12.79
CA ILE A 56 2.32 9.86 -11.62
C ILE A 56 2.55 8.36 -11.67
N ALA A 57 3.82 7.95 -11.57
CA ALA A 57 4.18 6.55 -11.48
C ALA A 57 3.61 5.94 -10.20
N TYR A 58 3.14 4.70 -10.28
CA TYR A 58 2.64 3.97 -9.11
C TYR A 58 3.06 2.51 -9.17
N THR A 59 2.89 1.79 -8.07
CA THR A 59 3.21 0.36 -7.97
C THR A 59 2.11 -0.35 -7.24
N PHE A 60 1.55 -1.38 -7.87
CA PHE A 60 0.64 -2.30 -7.25
C PHE A 60 1.44 -3.42 -6.58
N SER A 61 1.22 -3.64 -5.30
CA SER A 61 1.84 -4.72 -4.54
C SER A 61 0.77 -5.55 -3.84
N LEU A 62 0.89 -6.87 -3.94
CA LEU A 62 0.13 -7.81 -3.12
C LEU A 62 1.05 -8.32 -2.03
N LEU A 63 0.72 -8.02 -0.78
CA LEU A 63 1.40 -8.56 0.39
C LEU A 63 0.52 -9.62 1.06
N GLU A 64 1.15 -10.64 1.63
CA GLU A 64 0.50 -11.67 2.45
C GLU A 64 1.22 -11.75 3.79
N ARG A 65 0.45 -12.03 4.85
CA ARG A 65 1.01 -12.20 6.19
C ARG A 65 1.77 -13.54 6.26
N ASN A 66 2.98 -13.51 6.80
CA ASN A 66 3.81 -14.70 7.07
C ASN A 66 3.16 -15.64 8.10
#